data_AF-A0A7J4JV40-F1
#
_entry.id   AF-A0A7J4JV40-F1
#
_cell.length_a   1.000
_cell.length_b   1.000
_cell.length_c   1.000
_cell.angle_alpha   90.00
_cell.angle_beta   90.00
_cell.angle_gamma   90.00
#
_symmetry.space_group_name_H-M   'P 1'
#
loop_
_entity.id
_entity.type
_entity.pdbx_description
1 polymer ?
#
loop_
_entity_poly.entity_id
_entity_poly.type
_entity_poly.pdbx_seq_one_letter_code
_entity_poly.pdbx_strand_id
1 'polypeptide(L)'
;YKRLVPGYEAPVYVCWGRTNRSAMIRVPEVHGKKATRVELRCPDASSNPYFVFSAMLAAGLDGIAAKEKPPAAVEENVYHFDEEKLQKFYVQTLPASLGEAMAETRKSELVKKALGEHAFGKHLAAQERQWNDFRLHVTDWEIKTYLPRL
;
A
#
# COMPACT_ATOMS: atom_id res chain seq x y z
N TYR A 1 7.58 -3.18 -3.16
CA TYR A 1 7.29 -2.35 -4.35
C TYR A 1 7.27 -3.11 -5.65
N LYS A 2 8.26 -3.96 -5.95
CA LYS A 2 8.23 -4.82 -7.17
C LYS A 2 7.05 -5.80 -7.20
N ARG A 3 6.48 -6.13 -6.04
CA ARG A 3 5.20 -6.86 -5.91
C ARG A 3 3.98 -6.03 -6.31
N LEU A 4 4.00 -4.72 -6.07
CA LEU A 4 2.88 -3.80 -6.30
C LEU A 4 2.92 -3.28 -7.74
N VAL A 5 2.87 -4.21 -8.69
CA VAL A 5 2.86 -3.93 -10.13
C VAL A 5 1.57 -4.53 -10.71
N PRO A 6 0.88 -3.84 -11.64
CA PRO A 6 -0.34 -4.37 -12.24
C PRO A 6 -0.13 -5.75 -12.88
N GLY A 7 -1.15 -6.61 -12.82
CA GLY A 7 -1.16 -7.92 -13.51
C GLY A 7 -0.78 -9.15 -12.66
N TYR A 8 -0.39 -8.98 -11.39
CA TYR A 8 0.06 -10.08 -10.51
C TYR A 8 -0.80 -10.27 -9.25
N GLU A 9 -2.10 -9.99 -9.32
CA GLU A 9 -3.09 -10.06 -8.21
C GLU A 9 -2.78 -9.20 -6.96
N ALA A 10 -1.67 -8.46 -6.96
CA ALA A 10 -1.30 -7.52 -5.91
C ALA A 10 -2.01 -6.18 -6.12
N PRO A 11 -2.51 -5.54 -5.05
CA PRO A 11 -3.21 -4.27 -5.19
C PRO A 11 -2.23 -3.14 -5.49
N VAL A 12 -2.56 -2.33 -6.50
CA VAL A 12 -1.82 -1.10 -6.84
C VAL A 12 -2.68 0.15 -6.56
N TYR A 13 -3.99 -0.05 -6.50
CA TYR A 13 -4.99 1.00 -6.49
C TYR A 13 -5.66 1.12 -5.11
N VAL A 14 -5.71 2.34 -4.58
CA VAL A 14 -6.38 2.69 -3.33
C VAL A 14 -7.88 2.70 -3.56
N CYS A 15 -8.48 1.52 -3.48
CA CYS A 15 -9.91 1.31 -3.61
C CYS A 15 -10.35 0.09 -2.78
N TRP A 16 -11.66 -0.03 -2.59
CA TRP A 16 -12.27 -1.19 -1.96
C TRP A 16 -13.39 -1.77 -2.82
N GLY A 17 -13.61 -3.08 -2.71
CA GLY A 17 -14.67 -3.76 -3.46
C GLY A 17 -15.13 -5.05 -2.76
N ARG A 18 -16.33 -5.51 -3.12
CA ARG A 18 -16.86 -6.81 -2.67
C ARG A 18 -16.30 -7.88 -3.58
N THR A 19 -15.76 -8.94 -2.98
CA THR A 19 -15.10 -10.06 -3.68
C THR A 19 -13.97 -9.71 -4.67
N ASN A 20 -13.71 -8.42 -4.95
CA ASN A 20 -12.74 -7.92 -5.92
C ASN A 20 -11.28 -8.16 -5.49
N ARG A 21 -10.54 -8.92 -6.30
CA ARG A 21 -9.12 -9.24 -6.09
C ARG A 21 -8.14 -8.26 -6.74
N SER A 22 -8.63 -7.21 -7.41
CA SER A 22 -7.80 -6.11 -7.89
C SER A 22 -7.75 -4.93 -6.90
N ALA A 23 -8.70 -4.86 -5.99
CA ALA A 23 -8.80 -3.82 -4.96
C ALA A 23 -7.81 -4.03 -3.80
N MET A 24 -7.38 -2.92 -3.20
CA MET A 24 -6.53 -2.91 -1.99
C MET A 24 -7.26 -3.47 -0.78
N ILE A 25 -8.51 -3.05 -0.60
CA ILE A 25 -9.38 -3.56 0.46
C ILE A 25 -10.46 -4.45 -0.16
N ARG A 26 -10.54 -5.69 0.29
CA ARG A 26 -11.56 -6.64 -0.15
C ARG A 26 -12.50 -6.95 0.99
N VAL A 27 -13.80 -6.91 0.72
CA VAL A 27 -14.83 -7.45 1.62
C VAL A 27 -15.25 -8.82 1.07
N PRO A 28 -14.85 -9.94 1.70
CA PRO A 28 -15.19 -11.26 1.22
C PRO A 28 -16.67 -11.54 1.42
N GLU A 29 -17.24 -12.31 0.49
CA GLU A 29 -18.53 -12.94 0.72
C GLU A 29 -18.34 -14.07 1.73
N VAL A 30 -19.14 -14.05 2.80
CA VAL A 30 -19.01 -14.98 3.93
C VAL A 30 -20.38 -15.39 4.44
N HIS A 31 -20.48 -16.63 4.91
CA HIS A 31 -21.67 -17.15 5.54
C HIS A 31 -21.61 -16.93 7.05
N GLY A 32 -22.58 -16.19 7.59
CA GLY A 32 -22.73 -15.94 9.02
C GLY A 32 -22.04 -14.66 9.53
N LYS A 33 -22.72 -13.95 10.44
CA LYS A 33 -22.30 -12.62 10.92
C LYS A 33 -20.87 -12.62 11.51
N LYS A 34 -20.47 -13.69 12.20
CA LYS A 34 -19.14 -13.82 12.85
C LYS A 34 -17.96 -13.88 11.86
N ALA A 35 -18.19 -14.24 10.61
CA ALA A 35 -17.14 -14.33 9.59
C ALA A 35 -16.90 -13.02 8.83
N THR A 36 -17.72 -11.99 9.10
CA THR A 36 -17.64 -10.66 8.46
C THR A 36 -16.30 -10.01 8.80
N ARG A 37 -15.54 -9.66 7.77
CA ARG A 37 -14.20 -9.09 7.92
C ARG A 37 -13.84 -8.21 6.72
N VAL A 38 -12.78 -7.45 6.89
CA VAL A 38 -12.16 -6.63 5.85
C VAL A 38 -10.74 -7.16 5.62
N GLU A 39 -10.39 -7.44 4.37
CA GLU A 39 -9.08 -7.94 3.97
C GLU A 39 -8.25 -6.80 3.37
N LEU A 40 -7.21 -6.35 4.07
CA LEU A 40 -6.21 -5.42 3.53
C LEU A 40 -5.09 -6.23 2.85
N ARG A 41 -4.85 -5.98 1.55
CA ARG A 41 -4.04 -6.87 0.69
C ARG A 41 -2.68 -6.28 0.29
N CYS A 42 -2.38 -5.04 0.69
CA CYS A 42 -1.11 -4.38 0.40
C CYS A 42 0.07 -4.78 1.30
N PRO A 43 -0.08 -5.21 2.57
CA PRO A 43 1.04 -5.71 3.35
C PRO A 43 1.63 -6.99 2.76
N ASP A 44 2.92 -7.22 2.99
CA ASP A 44 3.60 -8.47 2.64
C ASP A 44 4.49 -8.97 3.78
N ALA A 45 5.02 -10.18 3.63
CA ALA A 45 5.78 -10.88 4.68
C ALA A 45 7.13 -10.23 5.03
N SER A 46 7.57 -9.20 4.29
CA SER A 46 8.78 -8.45 4.66
C SER A 46 8.53 -7.44 5.78
N SER A 47 7.26 -7.13 6.08
CA SER A 47 6.88 -6.12 7.07
C SER A 47 6.91 -6.66 8.49
N ASN A 48 7.18 -5.79 9.47
CA ASN A 48 6.99 -6.13 10.88
C ASN A 48 5.48 -6.22 11.20
N PRO A 49 4.94 -7.39 11.58
CA PRO A 49 3.51 -7.58 11.78
C PRO A 49 2.93 -6.69 12.89
N TYR A 50 3.71 -6.39 13.93
CA TYR A 50 3.27 -5.52 15.02
C TYR A 50 3.05 -4.08 14.54
N PHE A 51 3.93 -3.57 13.69
CA PHE A 51 3.79 -2.22 13.13
C PHE A 51 2.63 -2.15 12.13
N VAL A 52 2.48 -3.18 11.29
CA VAL A 52 1.37 -3.29 10.35
C VAL A 52 0.04 -3.28 11.10
N PHE A 53 -0.14 -4.15 12.09
CA PHE A 53 -1.39 -4.21 12.84
C PHE A 53 -1.66 -2.94 13.66
N SER A 54 -0.61 -2.30 14.21
CA SER A 54 -0.76 -1.03 14.94
C SER A 54 -1.25 0.09 14.02
N ALA A 55 -0.65 0.22 12.83
CA ALA A 55 -1.06 1.21 11.85
C ALA A 55 -2.46 0.93 11.27
N MET A 56 -2.77 -0.34 10.97
CA MET A 56 -4.09 -0.76 10.50
C MET A 56 -5.19 -0.46 11.52
N LEU A 57 -4.96 -0.79 12.78
CA LEU A 57 -5.92 -0.54 13.86
C LEU A 57 -6.12 0.96 14.06
N ALA A 58 -5.03 1.74 14.10
CA ALA A 58 -5.10 3.19 14.23
C ALA A 58 -5.90 3.83 13.09
N ALA A 59 -5.64 3.45 11.84
CA ALA A 59 -6.36 3.96 10.68
C ALA A 59 -7.86 3.61 10.74
N GLY A 60 -8.20 2.38 11.12
CA GLY A 60 -9.59 1.97 11.28
C GLY A 60 -10.33 2.72 12.39
N LEU A 61 -9.68 2.89 13.55
CA LEU A 61 -10.26 3.61 14.68
C LEU A 61 -10.44 5.10 14.39
N ASP A 62 -9.49 5.73 13.69
CA ASP A 62 -9.55 7.13 13.29
C ASP A 62 -10.76 7.39 12.37
N GLY A 63 -10.93 6.57 11.33
CA GLY A 63 -12.08 6.66 10.43
C GLY A 63 -13.43 6.43 11.14
N ILE A 64 -13.49 5.50 12.11
CA ILE A 64 -14.69 5.29 12.94
C ILE A 64 -15.00 6.52 13.80
N ALA A 65 -13.99 7.08 14.46
CA ALA A 65 -14.13 8.24 15.33
C ALA A 65 -14.59 9.48 14.55
N ALA A 66 -14.02 9.70 13.37
CA ALA A 66 -14.38 10.76 12.44
C ALA A 66 -15.70 10.50 11.67
N LYS A 67 -16.28 9.29 11.79
CA LYS A 67 -17.46 8.84 11.04
C LYS A 67 -17.28 9.01 9.53
N GLU A 68 -16.08 8.72 9.05
CA GLU A 68 -15.77 8.81 7.63
C GLU A 68 -16.61 7.81 6.84
N LYS A 69 -17.14 8.27 5.71
CA LYS A 69 -17.82 7.40 4.76
C LYS A 69 -16.78 6.91 3.75
N PRO A 70 -16.63 5.59 3.56
CA PRO A 70 -15.78 5.10 2.50
C PRO A 70 -16.34 5.56 1.14
N PRO A 71 -15.49 5.70 0.12
CA PRO A 71 -15.95 6.00 -1.24
C PRO A 71 -16.85 4.87 -1.77
N ALA A 72 -17.46 5.09 -2.93
CA ALA A 72 -18.22 4.04 -3.60
C ALA A 72 -17.34 2.79 -3.85
N ALA A 73 -17.91 1.60 -3.67
CA ALA A 73 -17.21 0.35 -3.93
C ALA A 73 -16.89 0.22 -5.43
N VAL A 74 -15.69 -0.24 -5.73
CA VAL A 74 -15.23 -0.55 -7.09
C VAL A 74 -15.35 -2.06 -7.29
N GLU A 75 -16.40 -2.49 -7.99
CA GLU A 75 -16.71 -3.91 -8.19
C GLU A 75 -16.05 -4.48 -9.47
N GLU A 76 -15.65 -3.61 -10.40
CA GLU A 76 -14.95 -4.01 -11.63
C GLU A 76 -13.47 -4.33 -11.38
N ASN A 77 -12.86 -5.11 -12.27
CA ASN A 77 -11.43 -5.37 -12.23
C ASN A 77 -10.63 -4.12 -12.64
N VAL A 78 -9.99 -3.49 -11.65
CA VAL A 78 -9.27 -2.22 -11.80
C VAL A 78 -8.02 -2.35 -12.67
N TYR A 79 -7.51 -3.58 -12.90
CA TYR A 79 -6.38 -3.79 -13.82
C TYR A 79 -6.71 -3.47 -15.28
N HIS A 80 -7.99 -3.45 -15.66
CA HIS A 80 -8.43 -3.13 -17.02
C HIS A 80 -8.93 -1.69 -17.16
N PHE A 81 -8.76 -0.86 -16.13
CA PHE A 81 -9.14 0.54 -16.22
C PHE A 81 -8.10 1.32 -17.02
N ASP A 82 -8.59 2.15 -17.92
CA ASP A 82 -7.80 3.23 -18.50
C ASP A 82 -7.68 4.39 -17.50
N GLU A 83 -6.86 5.37 -17.84
CA GLU A 83 -6.60 6.53 -16.99
C GLU A 83 -7.87 7.36 -16.74
N GLU A 84 -8.77 7.45 -17.74
CA GLU A 84 -10.06 8.14 -17.61
C GLU A 84 -10.97 7.45 -16.58
N LYS A 85 -11.09 6.12 -16.61
CA LYS A 85 -11.86 5.38 -15.59
C LYS A 85 -11.23 5.49 -14.21
N LEU A 86 -9.90 5.41 -14.09
CA LEU A 86 -9.22 5.58 -12.80
C LEU A 86 -9.54 6.95 -12.18
N GLN A 87 -9.51 8.02 -12.98
CA GLN A 87 -9.89 9.35 -12.54
C GLN A 87 -11.38 9.44 -12.18
N LYS A 88 -12.27 8.83 -12.98
CA LYS A 88 -13.71 8.79 -12.71
C LYS A 88 -14.04 8.19 -11.34
N PHE A 89 -13.32 7.15 -10.94
CA PHE A 89 -13.49 6.50 -9.64
C PHE A 89 -12.59 7.10 -8.54
N TYR A 90 -11.85 8.18 -8.83
CA TYR A 90 -10.89 8.83 -7.93
C TYR A 90 -9.90 7.85 -7.29
N VAL A 91 -9.45 6.88 -8.08
CA VAL A 91 -8.61 5.79 -7.59
C VAL A 91 -7.15 6.26 -7.57
N GLN A 92 -6.66 6.59 -6.38
CA GLN A 92 -5.24 6.89 -6.17
C GLN A 92 -4.41 5.61 -6.31
N THR A 93 -3.13 5.76 -6.64
CA THR A 93 -2.17 4.64 -6.68
C THR A 93 -1.34 4.60 -5.41
N LEU A 94 -0.98 3.39 -4.98
CA LEU A 94 0.00 3.18 -3.93
C LEU A 94 1.39 3.70 -4.38
N PRO A 95 2.26 4.07 -3.42
CA PRO A 95 3.64 4.44 -3.72
C PRO A 95 4.35 3.37 -4.57
N ALA A 96 5.05 3.79 -5.62
CA ALA A 96 5.75 2.91 -6.54
C ALA A 96 7.14 2.49 -6.03
N SER A 97 7.64 3.16 -4.99
CA SER A 97 8.97 2.94 -4.43
C SER A 97 9.00 3.07 -2.90
N LEU A 98 10.04 2.52 -2.27
CA LEU A 98 10.28 2.70 -0.84
C LEU A 98 10.50 4.18 -0.50
N GLY A 99 11.20 4.90 -1.39
CA GLY A 99 11.40 6.34 -1.27
C GLY A 99 10.08 7.11 -1.17
N GLU A 100 9.15 6.88 -2.10
CA GLU A 100 7.83 7.53 -2.09
C GLU A 100 7.01 7.14 -0.85
N ALA A 101 7.01 5.86 -0.46
CA ALA A 101 6.26 5.41 0.71
C ALA A 101 6.78 6.04 2.00
N MET A 102 8.10 6.20 2.14
CA MET A 102 8.69 6.93 3.26
C MET A 102 8.31 8.41 3.24
N ALA A 103 8.28 9.03 2.06
CA ALA A 103 7.89 10.44 1.93
C ALA A 103 6.43 10.67 2.38
N GLU A 104 5.52 9.75 2.03
CA GLU A 104 4.14 9.79 2.53
C GLU A 104 4.05 9.49 4.03
N THR A 105 4.79 8.49 4.51
CA THR A 105 4.80 8.11 5.93
C THR A 105 5.28 9.28 6.82
N ARG A 106 6.29 10.04 6.37
CA ARG A 106 6.81 11.22 7.10
C ARG A 106 5.77 12.32 7.31
N LYS A 107 4.77 12.42 6.43
CA LYS A 107 3.67 13.40 6.52
C LYS A 107 2.52 12.90 7.41
N SER A 108 2.53 11.61 7.78
CA SER A 108 1.40 10.99 8.47
C SER A 108 1.50 11.10 10.00
N GLU A 109 0.77 12.06 10.55
CA GLU A 109 0.59 12.18 12.01
C GLU A 109 -0.10 10.95 12.62
N LEU A 110 -0.98 10.29 11.86
CA LEU A 110 -1.67 9.08 12.31
C LEU A 110 -0.67 7.94 12.55
N VAL A 111 0.19 7.66 11.56
CA VAL A 111 1.20 6.59 11.69
C VAL A 111 2.21 6.93 12.78
N LYS A 112 2.60 8.20 12.87
CA LYS A 112 3.51 8.68 13.92
C LYS A 112 2.94 8.46 15.32
N LYS A 113 1.66 8.80 15.54
CA LYS A 113 0.96 8.54 16.81
C LYS A 113 0.81 7.04 17.09
N ALA A 114 0.48 6.26 16.07
CA ALA A 114 0.28 4.81 16.20
C ALA A 114 1.55 4.06 16.63
N LEU A 115 2.71 4.46 16.13
CA LEU A 115 4.00 3.83 16.44
C LEU A 115 4.71 4.50 17.63
N GLY A 116 4.40 5.75 17.92
CA GLY A 116 5.13 6.59 18.88
C GLY A 116 6.43 7.16 18.31
N GLU A 117 6.86 8.31 18.84
CA GLU A 117 7.98 9.11 18.33
C GLU A 117 9.26 8.28 18.12
N HIS A 118 9.61 7.47 19.11
CA HIS A 118 10.85 6.69 19.09
C HIS A 118 10.84 5.62 18.00
N ALA A 119 9.80 4.78 17.95
CA ALA A 119 9.73 3.70 16.98
C ALA A 119 9.55 4.24 15.56
N PHE A 120 8.73 5.27 15.38
CA PHE A 120 8.54 5.95 14.10
C PHE A 120 9.86 6.49 13.53
N GLY A 121 10.61 7.24 14.35
CA GLY A 121 11.90 7.81 13.93
C GLY A 121 12.94 6.73 13.60
N LYS A 122 13.05 5.68 14.43
CA LYS A 122 13.98 4.56 14.18
C LYS A 122 13.60 3.75 12.95
N HIS A 123 12.30 3.54 12.73
CA HIS A 123 11.81 2.84 11.54
C HIS A 123 12.16 3.59 10.26
N LEU A 124 11.85 4.89 10.19
CA LEU A 124 12.18 5.72 9.03
C LEU A 124 13.69 5.76 8.77
N ALA A 125 14.51 5.94 9.80
CA ALA A 125 15.97 5.94 9.64
C ALA A 125 16.51 4.60 9.12
N ALA A 126 15.90 3.47 9.52
CA ALA A 126 16.29 2.15 9.02
C ALA A 126 15.89 1.94 7.55
N GLN A 127 14.66 2.31 7.20
CA GLN A 127 14.16 2.23 5.82
C GLN A 127 14.95 3.17 4.88
N GLU A 128 15.35 4.34 5.38
CA GLU A 128 16.15 5.31 4.61
C GLU A 128 17.55 4.78 4.28
N ARG A 129 18.21 4.10 5.23
CA ARG A 129 19.47 3.39 4.96
C ARG A 129 19.27 2.33 3.88
N GLN A 130 18.26 1.48 4.02
CA GLN A 130 17.95 0.44 3.03
C GLN A 130 17.69 1.02 1.63
N TRP A 131 16.96 2.13 1.56
CA TRP A 131 16.69 2.82 0.30
C TRP A 131 17.96 3.42 -0.33
N ASN A 132 18.82 4.02 0.49
CA ASN A 132 20.09 4.58 0.05
C ASN A 132 21.04 3.50 -0.46
N ASP A 133 21.13 2.36 0.22
CA ASP A 133 21.93 1.22 -0.23
C ASP A 133 21.43 0.70 -1.59
N PHE A 134 20.11 0.60 -1.76
CA PHE A 134 19.51 0.17 -3.03
C PHE A 134 19.81 1.13 -4.18
N ARG A 135 19.62 2.44 -4.00
CA ARG A 135 19.79 3.43 -5.10
C ARG A 135 21.23 3.67 -5.52
N LEU A 136 22.20 3.31 -4.69
CA LEU A 136 23.63 3.39 -4.99
C LEU A 136 24.13 2.13 -5.72
N HIS A 137 23.32 1.06 -5.74
CA HIS A 137 23.69 -0.20 -6.34
C HIS A 137 23.46 -0.18 -7.86
N VAL A 138 24.49 -0.51 -8.63
CA VAL A 138 24.38 -0.74 -10.08
C VAL A 138 23.94 -2.17 -10.31
N THR A 139 22.76 -2.36 -10.89
CA THR A 139 22.16 -3.67 -11.10
C THR A 139 22.68 -4.35 -12.36
N ASP A 140 22.61 -5.69 -12.38
CA ASP A 140 22.88 -6.48 -13.59
C ASP A 140 22.00 -6.06 -14.79
N TRP A 141 20.77 -5.61 -14.54
CA TRP A 141 19.88 -5.14 -15.59
C TRP A 141 20.44 -3.88 -16.26
N GLU A 142 20.97 -2.93 -15.47
CA GLU A 142 21.61 -1.72 -15.99
C GLU A 142 22.86 -2.06 -16.79
N ILE A 143 23.73 -2.93 -16.27
CA ILE A 143 24.93 -3.37 -16.97
C ILE A 143 24.56 -4.01 -18.31
N LYS A 144 23.67 -5.00 -18.32
CA LYS A 144 23.25 -5.70 -19.54
C LYS A 144 22.54 -4.80 -20.54
N THR A 145 21.87 -3.74 -20.10
CA THR A 145 21.10 -2.84 -20.96
C THR A 145 21.95 -1.73 -21.56
N TYR A 146 22.80 -1.10 -20.74
CA TYR A 146 23.52 0.11 -21.12
C TYR A 146 24.96 -0.15 -21.56
N LEU A 147 25.66 -1.11 -20.95
CA LEU A 147 27.07 -1.37 -21.30
C LEU A 147 27.27 -1.78 -22.77
N PRO A 148 26.41 -2.62 -23.41
CA PRO A 148 26.57 -2.96 -24.82
C PRO A 148 26.26 -1.81 -25.80
N ARG A 149 25.72 -0.69 -25.31
CA ARG A 149 25.36 0.49 -26.11
C ARG A 149 26.42 1.61 -26.04
N LEU A 150 27.44 1.43 -25.21
CA LEU A 150 28.63 2.28 -25.12
C LEU A 150 29.70 1.77 -26.10
#